data_AF-A0A096M732-F1
#
_entry.id   AF-A0A096M732-F1
#
_cell.length_a   1.000
_cell.length_b   1.000
_cell.length_c   1.000
_cell.angle_alpha   90.00
_cell.angle_beta   90.00
_cell.angle_gamma   90.00
#
_symmetry.space_group_name_H-M   'P 1'
#
loop_
_entity.id
_entity.type
_entity.pdbx_description
1 polymer ?
#
loop_
_entity_poly.entity_id
_entity_poly.type
_entity_poly.pdbx_seq_one_letter_code
_entity_poly.pdbx_strand_id
1 'polypeptide(L)'
;EELRRDLARLHREKEKARAAITQAAAATVKAASSHPSHSSHGSHSSASSSHKRKREEERDKDKGRDRDRYHEKNKKRDREKDRERHRDRDKERERDKHRDRDRDKEKERDGDAERDSGSLKHKKKKKKLSSTSKDHKKDTKLYCICKTPYDESKFYIGCDLCSNWFHGACVGITEKEAKKLEDFVCNDCKRSQEGQSNEELYCICRTPYDDTQFYIGCDRCQNWYHGRCVGILQSEANHIDVYVCPQCQSTEDAMTVLSPLTDRDYEGLKRILRSLQSHKMAWPFLEPVDPHDAPDYYRVIKEPMDFSTMETRLQKRHYQKLTEFVADVTKIFDNCRYYNPNDTPFFQCAEVLEAFFVQKLKGFKASRSHNNKLQSSAAS
;
A
#
# COMPACT_ATOMS: atom_id res chain seq x y z
N GLU A 1 -24.31 28.89 12.64
CA GLU A 1 -24.22 29.04 14.11
C GLU A 1 -24.32 27.71 14.85
N GLU A 2 -25.30 26.87 14.49
CA GLU A 2 -25.55 25.53 15.03
C GLU A 2 -24.30 24.65 15.15
N LEU A 3 -23.48 24.56 14.11
CA LEU A 3 -22.19 23.83 14.13
C LEU A 3 -21.24 24.27 15.28
N ARG A 4 -21.24 25.57 15.66
CA ARG A 4 -20.46 26.04 16.81
C ARG A 4 -21.05 25.57 18.15
N ARG A 5 -22.37 25.40 18.23
CA ARG A 5 -23.06 24.86 19.41
C ARG A 5 -22.81 23.35 19.55
N ASP A 6 -22.81 22.61 18.45
CA ASP A 6 -22.48 21.17 18.43
C ASP A 6 -21.00 20.92 18.78
N LEU A 7 -20.07 21.69 18.20
CA LEU A 7 -18.66 21.62 18.58
C LEU A 7 -18.45 21.94 20.07
N ALA A 8 -19.17 22.92 20.62
CA ALA A 8 -19.14 23.22 22.05
C ALA A 8 -19.73 22.10 22.92
N ARG A 9 -20.78 21.40 22.45
CA ARG A 9 -21.35 20.21 23.13
C ARG A 9 -20.34 19.07 23.16
N LEU A 10 -19.78 18.71 22.00
CA LEU A 10 -18.77 17.65 21.87
C LEU A 10 -17.52 17.94 22.72
N HIS A 11 -17.08 19.20 22.79
CA HIS A 11 -15.93 19.57 23.62
C HIS A 11 -16.21 19.43 25.12
N ARG A 12 -17.44 19.71 25.58
CA ARG A 12 -17.87 19.48 26.97
C ARG A 12 -17.98 17.98 27.30
N GLU A 13 -18.51 17.18 26.38
CA GLU A 13 -18.61 15.72 26.54
C GLU A 13 -17.23 15.06 26.60
N LYS A 14 -16.29 15.50 25.75
CA LYS A 14 -14.89 15.06 25.75
C LYS A 14 -14.18 15.36 27.08
N GLU A 15 -14.35 16.56 27.63
CA GLU A 15 -13.76 16.91 28.93
C GLU A 15 -14.44 16.16 30.09
N LYS A 16 -15.76 15.92 30.03
CA LYS A 16 -16.47 15.08 31.00
C LYS A 16 -15.97 13.63 30.99
N ALA A 17 -15.72 13.06 29.81
CA ALA A 17 -15.13 11.73 29.66
C ALA A 17 -13.69 11.66 30.20
N ARG A 18 -12.87 12.68 29.92
CA ARG A 18 -11.51 12.80 30.50
C ARG A 18 -11.53 12.86 32.03
N ALA A 19 -12.40 13.68 32.61
CA ALA A 19 -12.58 13.76 34.06
C ALA A 19 -13.00 12.42 34.68
N ALA A 20 -13.92 11.68 34.04
CA ALA A 20 -14.33 10.34 34.50
C ALA A 20 -13.17 9.32 34.46
N ILE A 21 -12.35 9.33 33.42
CA ILE A 21 -11.15 8.48 33.31
C ILE A 21 -10.13 8.83 34.42
N THR A 22 -9.90 10.12 34.68
CA THR A 22 -8.99 10.58 35.75
C THR A 22 -9.52 10.19 37.13
N GLN A 23 -10.83 10.28 37.38
CA GLN A 23 -11.43 9.84 38.64
C GLN A 23 -11.35 8.32 38.83
N ALA A 24 -11.58 7.53 37.78
CA ALA A 24 -11.43 6.08 37.81
C ALA A 24 -9.96 5.67 38.11
N ALA A 25 -8.99 6.36 37.52
CA ALA A 25 -7.56 6.14 37.78
C ALA A 25 -7.16 6.55 39.22
N ALA A 26 -7.74 7.64 39.76
CA ALA A 26 -7.51 8.04 41.15
C ALA A 26 -8.11 7.03 42.15
N ALA A 27 -9.28 6.45 41.83
CA ALA A 27 -9.93 5.44 42.66
C ALA A 27 -9.14 4.13 42.75
N THR A 28 -8.57 3.66 41.64
CA THR A 28 -7.73 2.44 41.63
C THR A 28 -6.41 2.63 42.38
N VAL A 29 -5.77 3.81 42.28
CA VAL A 29 -4.59 4.14 43.10
C VAL A 29 -4.94 4.20 44.59
N LYS A 30 -6.07 4.82 44.96
CA LYS A 30 -6.51 4.91 46.35
C LYS A 30 -6.77 3.52 46.96
N ALA A 31 -7.43 2.63 46.22
CA ALA A 31 -7.70 1.25 46.64
C ALA A 31 -6.42 0.41 46.86
N ALA A 32 -5.32 0.70 46.15
CA ALA A 32 -4.04 0.01 46.32
C ALA A 32 -3.25 0.47 47.56
N SER A 33 -3.66 1.57 48.22
CA SER A 33 -2.89 2.24 49.29
C SER A 33 -3.49 2.10 50.70
N SER A 34 -4.65 1.43 50.86
CA SER A 34 -5.34 1.31 52.15
C SER A 34 -5.31 -0.12 52.72
N HIS A 35 -4.24 -0.46 53.44
CA HIS A 35 -4.18 -1.61 54.35
C HIS A 35 -3.99 -1.13 55.80
N PRO A 36 -5.03 -1.19 56.66
CA PRO A 36 -4.87 -1.14 58.10
C PRO A 36 -4.46 -2.53 58.64
N SER A 37 -3.60 -2.53 59.64
CA SER A 37 -3.22 -3.72 60.40
C SER A 37 -4.25 -4.07 61.49
N HIS A 38 -4.10 -5.29 62.01
CA HIS A 38 -4.38 -5.73 63.40
C HIS A 38 -5.65 -6.54 63.78
N SER A 39 -5.35 -7.71 64.37
CA SER A 39 -6.05 -8.48 65.45
C SER A 39 -7.42 -9.16 65.27
N SER A 40 -7.35 -10.49 65.08
CA SER A 40 -8.00 -11.56 65.89
C SER A 40 -9.49 -11.49 66.30
N HIS A 41 -10.30 -12.47 65.86
CA HIS A 41 -10.67 -13.67 66.64
C HIS A 41 -11.58 -14.67 65.88
N GLY A 42 -11.25 -15.98 65.90
CA GLY A 42 -12.14 -17.14 65.65
C GLY A 42 -12.76 -17.34 64.24
N SER A 43 -13.06 -18.55 63.74
CA SER A 43 -12.77 -19.94 64.17
C SER A 43 -12.95 -20.90 62.97
N HIS A 44 -12.18 -22.01 62.89
CA HIS A 44 -12.36 -23.23 62.04
C HIS A 44 -12.72 -23.05 60.53
N SER A 45 -11.93 -23.50 59.55
CA SER A 45 -11.69 -24.93 59.27
C SER A 45 -10.94 -25.20 57.94
N SER A 46 -10.24 -26.34 57.87
CA SER A 46 -9.71 -27.04 56.67
C SER A 46 -8.62 -26.37 55.80
N ALA A 47 -7.43 -27.02 55.76
CA ALA A 47 -6.29 -26.60 54.93
C ALA A 47 -6.19 -27.41 53.63
N SER A 48 -6.49 -26.80 52.48
CA SER A 48 -6.28 -27.40 51.14
C SER A 48 -6.03 -26.40 50.00
N SER A 49 -6.15 -25.09 50.26
CA SER A 49 -6.12 -24.01 49.25
C SER A 49 -4.72 -23.54 48.85
N SER A 50 -3.78 -23.44 49.80
CA SER A 50 -2.52 -22.69 49.62
C SER A 50 -1.55 -23.28 48.59
N HIS A 51 -1.44 -24.62 48.51
CA HIS A 51 -0.58 -25.27 47.52
C HIS A 51 -1.11 -25.18 46.09
N LYS A 52 -2.44 -25.07 45.91
CA LYS A 52 -3.05 -24.94 44.58
C LYS A 52 -2.77 -23.56 43.99
N ARG A 53 -2.98 -22.49 44.77
CA ARG A 53 -2.71 -21.10 44.35
C ARG A 53 -1.25 -20.88 43.93
N LYS A 54 -0.28 -21.35 44.72
CA LYS A 54 1.15 -21.20 44.38
C LYS A 54 1.56 -21.95 43.10
N ARG A 55 0.89 -23.08 42.79
CA ARG A 55 1.11 -23.84 41.55
C ARG A 55 0.47 -23.18 40.32
N GLU A 56 -0.64 -22.47 40.50
CA GLU A 56 -1.30 -21.69 39.45
C GLU A 56 -0.50 -20.42 39.13
N GLU A 57 0.03 -19.73 40.14
CA GLU A 57 0.87 -18.53 39.98
C GLU A 57 2.17 -18.77 39.20
N GLU A 58 2.89 -19.86 39.49
CA GLU A 58 4.09 -20.25 38.74
C GLU A 58 3.75 -20.64 37.29
N ARG A 59 2.59 -21.29 37.07
CA ARG A 59 2.14 -21.69 35.73
C ARG A 59 1.79 -20.50 34.83
N ASP A 60 1.26 -19.41 35.40
CA ASP A 60 0.96 -18.21 34.64
C ASP A 60 2.19 -17.32 34.39
N LYS A 61 3.19 -17.33 35.29
CA LYS A 61 4.52 -16.73 35.02
C LYS A 61 5.23 -17.43 33.84
N ASP A 62 5.14 -18.76 33.76
CA ASP A 62 5.78 -19.54 32.70
C ASP A 62 5.12 -19.27 31.33
N LYS A 63 3.78 -19.23 31.26
CA LYS A 63 3.03 -18.78 30.06
C LYS A 63 3.40 -17.37 29.62
N GLY A 64 3.65 -16.45 30.55
CA GLY A 64 4.11 -15.10 30.25
C GLY A 64 5.45 -15.11 29.49
N ARG A 65 6.43 -15.85 30.02
CA ARG A 65 7.76 -15.98 29.41
C ARG A 65 7.73 -16.60 28.01
N ASP A 66 6.88 -17.61 27.78
CA ASP A 66 6.72 -18.18 26.44
C ASP A 66 6.02 -17.23 25.46
N ARG A 67 5.09 -16.40 25.93
CA ARG A 67 4.46 -15.35 25.10
C ARG A 67 5.47 -14.28 24.67
N ASP A 68 6.33 -13.84 25.57
CA ASP A 68 7.39 -12.86 25.26
C ASP A 68 8.42 -13.45 24.28
N ARG A 69 8.84 -14.70 24.51
CA ARG A 69 9.72 -15.46 23.61
C ARG A 69 9.13 -15.63 22.21
N TYR A 70 7.81 -15.84 22.10
CA TYR A 70 7.11 -15.90 20.81
C TYR A 70 7.07 -14.54 20.11
N HIS A 71 6.79 -13.46 20.85
CA HIS A 71 6.78 -12.09 20.33
C HIS A 71 8.16 -11.66 19.81
N GLU A 72 9.24 -12.00 20.52
CA GLU A 72 10.61 -11.71 20.09
C GLU A 72 11.02 -12.50 18.83
N LYS A 73 10.62 -13.79 18.73
CA LYS A 73 10.83 -14.58 17.50
C LYS A 73 10.13 -13.97 16.29
N ASN A 74 8.89 -13.52 16.42
CA ASN A 74 8.19 -12.83 15.33
C ASN A 74 8.88 -11.51 14.94
N LYS A 75 9.25 -10.69 15.92
CA LYS A 75 10.00 -9.44 15.69
C LYS A 75 11.34 -9.66 14.97
N LYS A 76 12.01 -10.79 15.21
CA LYS A 76 13.22 -11.19 14.47
C LYS A 76 12.89 -11.60 13.03
N ARG A 77 11.83 -12.40 12.82
CA ARG A 77 11.37 -12.84 11.50
C ARG A 77 10.94 -11.69 10.60
N ASP A 78 10.26 -10.69 11.14
CA ASP A 78 9.81 -9.53 10.34
C ASP A 78 10.99 -8.62 9.94
N ARG A 79 11.97 -8.42 10.84
CA ARG A 79 13.26 -7.76 10.50
C ARG A 79 14.04 -8.49 9.41
N GLU A 80 13.90 -9.81 9.30
CA GLU A 80 14.55 -10.62 8.27
C GLU A 80 13.85 -10.46 6.92
N LYS A 81 12.51 -10.49 6.89
CA LYS A 81 11.71 -10.17 5.69
C LYS A 81 11.97 -8.76 5.16
N ASP A 82 12.12 -7.76 6.03
CA ASP A 82 12.41 -6.39 5.59
C ASP A 82 13.81 -6.25 4.98
N ARG A 83 14.80 -7.03 5.47
CA ARG A 83 16.13 -7.12 4.85
C ARG A 83 16.08 -7.81 3.49
N GLU A 84 15.25 -8.83 3.33
CA GLU A 84 15.04 -9.53 2.07
C GLU A 84 14.39 -8.60 1.02
N ARG A 85 13.32 -7.90 1.39
CA ARG A 85 12.68 -6.86 0.56
C ARG A 85 13.65 -5.76 0.11
N HIS A 86 14.57 -5.34 0.98
CA HIS A 86 15.59 -4.37 0.60
C HIS A 86 16.54 -4.93 -0.47
N ARG A 87 17.03 -6.16 -0.28
CA ARG A 87 17.89 -6.83 -1.27
C ARG A 87 17.20 -7.01 -2.61
N ASP A 88 15.92 -7.35 -2.64
CA ASP A 88 15.20 -7.52 -3.90
C ASP A 88 14.95 -6.20 -4.62
N ARG A 89 14.64 -5.13 -3.88
CA ARG A 89 14.59 -3.76 -4.43
C ARG A 89 15.94 -3.29 -4.98
N ASP A 90 17.06 -3.70 -4.37
CA ASP A 90 18.40 -3.40 -4.89
C ASP A 90 18.70 -4.20 -6.18
N LYS A 91 18.32 -5.49 -6.25
CA LYS A 91 18.43 -6.30 -7.48
C LYS A 91 17.59 -5.72 -8.63
N GLU A 92 16.38 -5.24 -8.32
CA GLU A 92 15.47 -4.61 -9.29
C GLU A 92 16.10 -3.34 -9.87
N ARG A 93 16.67 -2.48 -9.01
CA ARG A 93 17.42 -1.28 -9.43
C ARG A 93 18.63 -1.61 -10.32
N GLU A 94 19.38 -2.68 -10.04
CA GLU A 94 20.48 -3.09 -10.93
C GLU A 94 19.98 -3.66 -12.27
N ARG A 95 18.83 -4.37 -12.28
CA ARG A 95 18.20 -4.84 -13.53
C ARG A 95 17.70 -3.67 -14.38
N ASP A 96 17.13 -2.64 -13.79
CA ASP A 96 16.68 -1.45 -14.53
C ASP A 96 17.86 -0.63 -15.06
N LYS A 97 18.94 -0.45 -14.29
CA LYS A 97 20.20 0.12 -14.81
C LYS A 97 20.76 -0.66 -16.00
N HIS A 98 20.63 -1.99 -16.00
CA HIS A 98 21.06 -2.81 -17.13
C HIS A 98 20.19 -2.55 -18.37
N ARG A 99 18.86 -2.48 -18.20
CA ARG A 99 17.91 -2.15 -19.27
C ARG A 99 18.14 -0.76 -19.85
N ASP A 100 18.36 0.25 -19.01
CA ASP A 100 18.68 1.60 -19.47
C ASP A 100 19.98 1.61 -20.28
N ARG A 101 21.01 0.89 -19.82
CA ARG A 101 22.29 0.76 -20.51
C ARG A 101 22.20 0.01 -21.83
N ASP A 102 21.29 -0.96 -21.96
CA ASP A 102 21.06 -1.65 -23.23
C ASP A 102 20.23 -0.79 -24.19
N ARG A 103 19.21 -0.09 -23.69
CA ARG A 103 18.45 0.92 -24.45
C ARG A 103 19.35 2.06 -24.97
N ASP A 104 20.34 2.49 -24.20
CA ASP A 104 21.29 3.50 -24.66
C ASP A 104 22.25 2.94 -25.72
N LYS A 105 22.67 1.67 -25.64
CA LYS A 105 23.42 1.00 -26.73
C LYS A 105 22.57 0.82 -28.00
N GLU A 106 21.27 0.57 -27.87
CA GLU A 106 20.35 0.49 -29.02
C GLU A 106 20.25 1.86 -29.71
N LYS A 107 20.07 2.95 -28.95
CA LYS A 107 20.11 4.32 -29.51
C LYS A 107 21.44 4.67 -30.17
N GLU A 108 22.58 4.21 -29.63
CA GLU A 108 23.88 4.40 -30.29
C GLU A 108 23.98 3.64 -31.61
N ARG A 109 23.38 2.44 -31.72
CA ARG A 109 23.33 1.66 -32.97
C ARG A 109 22.39 2.28 -34.02
N ASP A 110 21.20 2.71 -33.61
CA ASP A 110 20.26 3.39 -34.52
C ASP A 110 20.82 4.75 -34.97
N GLY A 111 21.56 5.44 -34.10
CA GLY A 111 22.24 6.70 -34.40
C GLY A 111 23.43 6.59 -35.37
N ASP A 112 24.03 5.41 -35.53
CA ASP A 112 25.02 5.12 -36.57
C ASP A 112 24.37 4.67 -37.89
N ALA A 113 23.17 4.05 -37.85
CA ALA A 113 22.42 3.69 -39.05
C ALA A 113 21.86 4.91 -39.82
N GLU A 114 21.45 5.96 -39.11
CA GLU A 114 21.01 7.24 -39.68
C GLU A 114 22.16 8.13 -40.20
N ARG A 115 23.43 7.69 -40.09
CA ARG A 115 24.59 8.56 -40.36
C ARG A 115 25.30 8.36 -41.70
N ASP A 116 24.84 7.42 -42.53
CA ASP A 116 25.38 7.20 -43.89
C ASP A 116 24.60 7.96 -44.98
N SER A 117 24.33 9.25 -44.76
CA SER A 117 23.97 10.19 -45.84
C SER A 117 24.24 11.66 -45.47
N GLY A 118 25.51 12.09 -45.45
CA GLY A 118 25.81 13.49 -45.14
C GLY A 118 27.27 13.89 -44.92
N SER A 119 28.11 13.76 -45.95
CA SER A 119 29.43 14.41 -45.98
C SER A 119 29.23 15.92 -46.28
N LEU A 120 29.81 16.91 -45.60
CA LEU A 120 31.25 17.21 -45.50
C LEU A 120 31.55 18.37 -44.52
N LYS A 121 32.73 18.32 -43.84
CA LYS A 121 33.57 19.46 -43.37
C LYS A 121 33.00 20.35 -42.23
N HIS A 122 33.74 20.78 -41.20
CA HIS A 122 35.19 20.71 -40.94
C HIS A 122 35.58 21.16 -39.51
N LYS A 123 36.74 20.67 -38.98
CA LYS A 123 37.58 21.28 -37.89
C LYS A 123 36.92 21.29 -36.46
N LYS A 124 37.59 21.44 -35.31
CA LYS A 124 39.04 21.46 -34.94
C LYS A 124 39.28 20.99 -33.47
N LYS A 125 40.03 19.89 -33.28
CA LYS A 125 40.93 19.54 -32.13
C LYS A 125 40.56 19.84 -30.64
N LYS A 126 40.54 18.76 -29.82
CA LYS A 126 41.42 18.43 -28.64
C LYS A 126 40.84 17.16 -27.96
N LYS A 127 41.46 15.96 -27.86
CA LYS A 127 42.68 15.49 -27.12
C LYS A 127 42.82 16.12 -25.72
N LYS A 128 42.99 15.39 -24.60
CA LYS A 128 43.53 14.01 -24.39
C LYS A 128 43.29 13.55 -22.91
N LEU A 129 43.35 12.23 -22.63
CA LEU A 129 43.62 11.54 -21.32
C LEU A 129 42.53 11.69 -20.21
N SER A 130 41.95 10.64 -19.58
CA SER A 130 42.46 9.59 -18.66
C SER A 130 43.07 10.15 -17.35
N SER A 131 42.84 9.63 -16.15
CA SER A 131 42.34 8.30 -15.72
C SER A 131 41.81 8.32 -14.25
N THR A 132 41.04 7.28 -13.89
CA THR A 132 40.87 6.67 -12.54
C THR A 132 41.14 7.50 -11.26
N SER A 133 40.14 7.56 -10.38
CA SER A 133 40.34 7.32 -8.93
C SER A 133 39.03 6.93 -8.23
N LYS A 134 39.14 6.06 -7.22
CA LYS A 134 38.11 5.88 -6.18
C LYS A 134 38.05 7.17 -5.35
N ASP A 135 36.90 7.59 -4.84
CA ASP A 135 36.78 7.94 -3.41
C ASP A 135 35.35 8.27 -2.92
N HIS A 136 35.22 8.39 -1.59
CA HIS A 136 34.01 8.58 -0.80
C HIS A 136 33.02 9.65 -1.33
N LYS A 137 31.79 9.24 -1.62
CA LYS A 137 30.68 10.15 -1.94
C LYS A 137 30.10 10.79 -0.67
N LYS A 138 30.85 11.75 -0.11
CA LYS A 138 30.34 12.71 0.88
C LYS A 138 29.22 13.52 0.21
N ASP A 139 28.09 13.66 0.88
CA ASP A 139 26.89 14.26 0.28
C ASP A 139 27.11 15.76 0.06
N THR A 140 27.48 16.15 -1.16
CA THR A 140 27.79 17.54 -1.50
C THR A 140 26.50 18.35 -1.56
N LYS A 141 26.17 19.01 -0.45
CA LYS A 141 24.98 19.86 -0.32
C LYS A 141 24.91 20.87 -1.47
N LEU A 142 23.88 20.73 -2.30
CA LEU A 142 23.60 21.58 -3.45
C LEU A 142 22.73 22.77 -3.00
N TYR A 143 22.95 23.92 -3.63
CA TYR A 143 22.29 25.18 -3.30
C TYR A 143 21.69 25.80 -4.57
N CYS A 144 20.74 26.73 -4.37
CA CYS A 144 19.97 27.43 -5.41
C CYS A 144 19.13 26.52 -6.32
N ILE A 145 18.18 27.13 -7.06
CA ILE A 145 17.36 26.44 -8.09
C ILE A 145 18.20 25.78 -9.19
N CYS A 146 19.41 26.27 -9.43
CA CYS A 146 20.36 25.71 -10.41
C CYS A 146 21.10 24.46 -9.90
N LYS A 147 20.92 24.07 -8.62
CA LYS A 147 21.46 22.84 -7.99
C LYS A 147 22.98 22.69 -8.14
N THR A 148 23.74 23.78 -7.99
CA THR A 148 25.20 23.70 -7.98
C THR A 148 25.73 23.51 -6.56
N PRO A 149 26.97 23.00 -6.39
CA PRO A 149 27.70 23.11 -5.13
C PRO A 149 27.82 24.56 -4.66
N TYR A 150 28.15 24.74 -3.39
CA TYR A 150 28.52 26.06 -2.84
C TYR A 150 29.82 26.56 -3.49
N ASP A 151 29.84 27.86 -3.81
CA ASP A 151 30.94 28.53 -4.49
C ASP A 151 31.13 29.91 -3.86
N GLU A 152 32.20 30.07 -3.07
CA GLU A 152 32.49 31.28 -2.29
C GLU A 152 32.70 32.53 -3.16
N SER A 153 32.94 32.36 -4.47
CA SER A 153 33.06 33.48 -5.41
C SER A 153 31.72 34.09 -5.85
N LYS A 154 30.59 33.48 -5.49
CA LYS A 154 29.25 33.89 -5.94
C LYS A 154 28.43 34.54 -4.82
N PHE A 155 27.69 35.59 -5.19
CA PHE A 155 26.71 36.21 -4.30
C PHE A 155 25.49 35.31 -4.10
N TYR A 156 25.17 35.01 -2.83
CA TYR A 156 23.97 34.29 -2.42
C TYR A 156 23.07 35.15 -1.51
N ILE A 157 21.75 34.93 -1.62
CA ILE A 157 20.71 35.46 -0.74
C ILE A 157 19.89 34.30 -0.15
N GLY A 158 19.60 34.35 1.15
CA GLY A 158 18.78 33.36 1.86
C GLY A 158 17.29 33.71 1.78
N CYS A 159 16.41 32.71 1.68
CA CYS A 159 14.96 32.89 1.78
C CYS A 159 14.46 32.67 3.21
N ASP A 160 13.76 33.64 3.77
CA ASP A 160 13.33 33.61 5.18
C ASP A 160 12.25 32.57 5.47
N LEU A 161 11.44 32.19 4.47
CA LEU A 161 10.35 31.22 4.64
C LEU A 161 10.76 29.74 4.46
N CYS A 162 11.83 29.44 3.71
CA CYS A 162 12.28 28.06 3.49
C CYS A 162 13.76 27.81 3.83
N SER A 163 14.47 28.83 4.33
CA SER A 163 15.89 28.77 4.74
C SER A 163 16.87 28.27 3.67
N ASN A 164 16.45 28.26 2.40
CA ASN A 164 17.27 27.90 1.25
C ASN A 164 18.06 29.12 0.74
N TRP A 165 19.24 28.87 0.19
CA TRP A 165 20.13 29.91 -0.33
C TRP A 165 20.15 29.87 -1.86
N PHE A 166 20.07 31.04 -2.48
CA PHE A 166 19.95 31.22 -3.93
C PHE A 166 21.01 32.19 -4.44
N HIS A 167 21.58 31.96 -5.64
CA HIS A 167 22.39 32.99 -6.29
C HIS A 167 21.51 34.19 -6.63
N GLY A 168 21.98 35.41 -6.35
CA GLY A 168 21.24 36.62 -6.71
C GLY A 168 20.81 36.66 -8.18
N ALA A 169 21.74 36.33 -9.09
CA ALA A 169 21.46 36.23 -10.53
C ALA A 169 20.38 35.19 -10.91
N CYS A 170 20.21 34.12 -10.13
CA CYS A 170 19.18 33.09 -10.38
C CYS A 170 17.80 33.49 -9.86
N VAL A 171 17.71 34.47 -8.94
CA VAL A 171 16.44 35.01 -8.42
C VAL A 171 16.17 36.45 -8.85
N GLY A 172 16.98 36.99 -9.78
CA GLY A 172 16.82 38.34 -10.31
C GLY A 172 17.21 39.48 -9.36
N ILE A 173 18.00 39.20 -8.31
CA ILE A 173 18.41 40.19 -7.30
C ILE A 173 19.92 40.45 -7.42
N THR A 174 20.31 41.71 -7.59
CA THR A 174 21.72 42.12 -7.49
C THR A 174 22.14 42.36 -6.04
N GLU A 175 23.44 42.29 -5.76
CA GLU A 175 24.00 42.56 -4.42
C GLU A 175 23.64 43.98 -3.89
N LYS A 176 23.45 44.95 -4.80
CA LYS A 176 23.05 46.33 -4.46
C LYS A 176 21.58 46.45 -4.08
N GLU A 177 20.72 45.56 -4.57
CA GLU A 177 19.30 45.48 -4.22
C GLU A 177 19.12 44.68 -2.94
N ALA A 178 19.85 43.56 -2.78
CA ALA A 178 19.85 42.76 -1.55
C ALA A 178 20.21 43.58 -0.31
N LYS A 179 21.16 44.52 -0.41
CA LYS A 179 21.53 45.46 0.67
C LYS A 179 20.42 46.46 1.06
N LYS A 180 19.31 46.48 0.35
CA LYS A 180 18.11 47.30 0.62
C LYS A 180 16.87 46.46 0.96
N LEU A 181 17.00 45.13 0.96
CA LEU A 181 15.93 44.22 1.37
C LEU A 181 16.16 43.84 2.83
N GLU A 182 15.15 44.04 3.66
CA GLU A 182 15.16 43.58 5.05
C GLU A 182 14.82 42.08 5.11
N ASP A 183 13.81 41.64 4.34
CA ASP A 183 13.44 40.24 4.13
C ASP A 183 13.49 39.86 2.63
N PHE A 184 13.83 38.61 2.31
CA PHE A 184 13.73 38.04 0.96
C PHE A 184 12.92 36.73 0.95
N VAL A 185 11.81 36.75 0.21
CA VAL A 185 11.01 35.55 -0.07
C VAL A 185 11.25 35.07 -1.50
N CYS A 186 11.72 33.84 -1.66
CA CYS A 186 11.95 33.24 -2.99
C CYS A 186 10.64 33.01 -3.75
N ASN A 187 10.73 32.87 -5.07
CA ASN A 187 9.54 32.77 -5.94
C ASN A 187 8.63 31.58 -5.59
N ASP A 188 9.17 30.44 -5.16
CA ASP A 188 8.38 29.28 -4.74
C ASP A 188 7.60 29.55 -3.45
N CYS A 189 8.20 30.28 -2.50
CA CYS A 189 7.54 30.69 -1.27
C CYS A 189 6.54 31.82 -1.51
N LYS A 190 6.81 32.75 -2.44
CA LYS A 190 5.83 33.75 -2.89
C LYS A 190 4.61 33.08 -3.51
N ARG A 191 4.81 32.13 -4.45
CA ARG A 191 3.73 31.32 -5.03
C ARG A 191 3.00 30.46 -4.00
N SER A 192 3.67 30.06 -2.91
CA SER A 192 3.03 29.34 -1.80
C SER A 192 2.20 30.25 -0.88
N GLN A 193 2.47 31.56 -0.83
CA GLN A 193 1.61 32.56 -0.18
C GLN A 193 0.49 33.06 -1.12
N GLU A 194 0.77 33.23 -2.41
CA GLU A 194 -0.22 33.57 -3.44
C GLU A 194 -1.22 32.43 -3.69
N GLY A 195 -0.80 31.18 -3.47
CA GLY A 195 -1.63 29.98 -3.52
C GLY A 195 -2.70 29.87 -2.42
N GLN A 196 -2.94 30.94 -1.67
CA GLN A 196 -4.07 31.10 -0.75
C GLN A 196 -5.17 32.02 -1.33
N SER A 197 -5.23 32.15 -2.66
CA SER A 197 -6.51 32.37 -3.33
C SER A 197 -7.46 31.22 -2.99
N ASN A 198 -8.50 31.50 -2.19
CA ASN A 198 -9.43 30.52 -1.62
C ASN A 198 -10.47 30.02 -2.65
N GLU A 199 -10.05 29.75 -3.88
CA GLU A 199 -10.86 29.12 -4.92
C GLU A 199 -10.74 27.60 -4.79
N GLU A 200 -11.76 26.99 -4.20
CA GLU A 200 -11.85 25.54 -4.06
C GLU A 200 -11.98 24.91 -5.46
N LEU A 201 -11.01 24.07 -5.85
CA LEU A 201 -10.94 23.47 -7.18
C LEU A 201 -11.57 22.07 -7.19
N TYR A 202 -12.58 21.89 -8.04
CA TYR A 202 -13.37 20.68 -8.14
C TYR A 202 -13.01 19.84 -9.39
N CYS A 203 -13.60 18.64 -9.46
CA CYS A 203 -13.51 17.70 -10.56
C CYS A 203 -12.09 17.19 -10.87
N ILE A 204 -11.99 16.23 -11.80
CA ILE A 204 -10.72 15.73 -12.33
C ILE A 204 -9.97 16.78 -13.18
N CYS A 205 -10.70 17.77 -13.73
CA CYS A 205 -10.15 18.84 -14.57
C CYS A 205 -9.63 20.05 -13.78
N ARG A 206 -9.81 20.08 -12.44
CA ARG A 206 -9.26 21.12 -11.54
C ARG A 206 -9.66 22.55 -11.91
N THR A 207 -10.96 22.77 -12.04
CA THR A 207 -11.55 24.10 -12.28
C THR A 207 -12.30 24.60 -11.04
N PRO A 208 -12.48 25.91 -10.86
CA PRO A 208 -13.41 26.45 -9.86
C PRO A 208 -14.85 26.01 -10.15
N TYR A 209 -15.76 26.29 -9.21
CA TYR A 209 -17.19 26.06 -9.38
C TYR A 209 -17.80 27.01 -10.44
N ASP A 210 -18.75 26.48 -11.20
CA ASP A 210 -19.47 27.17 -12.28
C ASP A 210 -20.94 26.77 -12.21
N ASP A 211 -21.83 27.70 -11.85
CA ASP A 211 -23.26 27.43 -11.66
C ASP A 211 -24.01 27.06 -12.95
N THR A 212 -23.39 27.26 -14.13
CA THR A 212 -23.94 26.87 -15.43
C THR A 212 -23.71 25.40 -15.78
N GLN A 213 -22.81 24.71 -15.07
CA GLN A 213 -22.44 23.32 -15.35
C GLN A 213 -23.14 22.31 -14.44
N PHE A 214 -23.48 21.14 -14.99
CA PHE A 214 -24.02 20.03 -14.22
C PHE A 214 -22.90 19.29 -13.46
N TYR A 215 -23.00 19.28 -12.12
CA TYR A 215 -22.12 18.51 -11.23
C TYR A 215 -22.86 17.36 -10.54
N ILE A 216 -22.10 16.31 -10.23
CA ILE A 216 -22.50 15.18 -9.38
C ILE A 216 -21.47 14.98 -8.26
N GLY A 217 -21.95 14.84 -7.03
CA GLY A 217 -21.12 14.65 -5.83
C GLY A 217 -20.86 13.17 -5.57
N CYS A 218 -19.61 12.79 -5.26
CA CYS A 218 -19.26 11.39 -4.99
C CYS A 218 -19.30 11.06 -3.50
N ASP A 219 -20.15 10.10 -3.10
CA ASP A 219 -20.38 9.70 -1.70
C ASP A 219 -19.14 9.18 -0.97
N ARG A 220 -18.11 8.72 -1.71
CA ARG A 220 -16.86 8.22 -1.13
C ARG A 220 -15.82 9.28 -0.81
N CYS A 221 -15.43 10.09 -1.80
CA CYS A 221 -14.39 11.10 -1.63
C CYS A 221 -14.94 12.49 -1.28
N GLN A 222 -16.28 12.65 -1.27
CA GLN A 222 -16.97 13.91 -0.97
C GLN A 222 -16.54 15.07 -1.88
N ASN A 223 -16.09 14.75 -3.10
CA ASN A 223 -15.68 15.71 -4.13
C ASN A 223 -16.73 15.76 -5.24
N TRP A 224 -16.82 16.92 -5.90
CA TRP A 224 -17.76 17.21 -6.97
C TRP A 224 -17.11 17.04 -8.34
N TYR A 225 -17.88 16.55 -9.30
CA TYR A 225 -17.41 16.25 -10.66
C TYR A 225 -18.41 16.74 -11.69
N HIS A 226 -17.96 17.38 -12.78
CA HIS A 226 -18.84 17.65 -13.92
C HIS A 226 -19.33 16.32 -14.50
N GLY A 227 -20.64 16.20 -14.77
CA GLY A 227 -21.22 15.01 -15.39
C GLY A 227 -20.49 14.62 -16.69
N ARG A 228 -20.18 15.59 -17.55
CA ARG A 228 -19.41 15.38 -18.79
C ARG A 228 -17.99 14.81 -18.55
N CYS A 229 -17.33 15.19 -17.46
CA CYS A 229 -15.98 14.69 -17.15
C CYS A 229 -15.98 13.24 -16.63
N VAL A 230 -17.12 12.75 -16.14
CA VAL A 230 -17.26 11.39 -15.59
C VAL A 230 -18.21 10.49 -16.39
N GLY A 231 -18.73 10.99 -17.52
CA GLY A 231 -19.60 10.23 -18.43
C GLY A 231 -21.04 10.05 -17.96
N ILE A 232 -21.58 10.98 -17.16
CA ILE A 232 -22.95 10.95 -16.64
C ILE A 232 -23.71 12.20 -17.11
N LEU A 233 -24.91 12.01 -17.69
CA LEU A 233 -25.85 13.07 -18.03
C LEU A 233 -26.77 13.38 -16.84
N GLN A 234 -27.29 14.61 -16.78
CA GLN A 234 -28.20 15.04 -15.71
C GLN A 234 -29.47 14.17 -15.62
N SER A 235 -30.00 13.73 -16.75
CA SER A 235 -31.15 12.82 -16.81
C SER A 235 -30.87 11.42 -16.25
N GLU A 236 -29.62 10.95 -16.34
CA GLU A 236 -29.18 9.68 -15.75
C GLU A 236 -29.01 9.84 -14.23
N ALA A 237 -28.37 10.93 -13.80
CA ALA A 237 -28.12 11.25 -12.39
C ALA A 237 -29.39 11.34 -11.53
N ASN A 238 -30.52 11.77 -12.11
CA ASN A 238 -31.82 11.77 -11.45
C ASN A 238 -32.29 10.39 -10.95
N HIS A 239 -31.64 9.31 -11.40
CA HIS A 239 -31.94 7.92 -11.04
C HIS A 239 -30.76 7.23 -10.32
N ILE A 240 -29.79 8.01 -9.82
CA ILE A 240 -28.60 7.50 -9.11
C ILE A 240 -28.69 7.88 -7.63
N ASP A 241 -29.08 6.92 -6.79
CA ASP A 241 -29.19 7.12 -5.33
C ASP A 241 -27.81 7.28 -4.65
N VAL A 242 -26.76 6.68 -5.21
CA VAL A 242 -25.38 6.69 -4.69
C VAL A 242 -24.40 6.74 -5.85
N TYR A 243 -23.58 7.79 -5.91
CA TYR A 243 -22.59 8.00 -6.96
C TYR A 243 -21.15 7.77 -6.46
N VAL A 244 -20.42 6.93 -7.19
CA VAL A 244 -19.00 6.65 -6.93
C VAL A 244 -18.20 7.02 -8.17
N CYS A 245 -17.30 8.00 -8.05
CA CYS A 245 -16.52 8.50 -9.19
C CYS A 245 -15.56 7.44 -9.74
N PRO A 246 -15.10 7.53 -11.01
CA PRO A 246 -14.25 6.51 -11.64
C PRO A 246 -12.96 6.20 -10.85
N GLN A 247 -12.37 7.20 -10.19
CA GLN A 247 -11.21 6.99 -9.31
C GLN A 247 -11.61 6.18 -8.06
N CYS A 248 -12.73 6.49 -7.43
CA CYS A 248 -13.23 5.73 -6.30
C CYS A 248 -13.68 4.31 -6.69
N GLN A 249 -14.30 4.13 -7.86
CA GLN A 249 -14.76 2.83 -8.35
C GLN A 249 -13.58 1.91 -8.74
N SER A 250 -12.55 2.45 -9.39
CA SER A 250 -11.31 1.68 -9.63
C SER A 250 -10.59 1.33 -8.33
N THR A 251 -10.63 2.19 -7.29
CA THR A 251 -10.17 1.79 -5.96
C THR A 251 -11.08 0.77 -5.27
N GLU A 252 -12.41 0.81 -5.45
CA GLU A 252 -13.31 -0.27 -4.98
C GLU A 252 -12.88 -1.60 -5.59
N ASP A 253 -12.75 -1.66 -6.92
CA ASP A 253 -12.45 -2.89 -7.64
C ASP A 253 -11.09 -3.48 -7.25
N ALA A 254 -10.08 -2.62 -7.03
CA ALA A 254 -8.80 -3.02 -6.45
C ALA A 254 -8.93 -3.46 -4.98
N MET A 255 -9.75 -2.77 -4.17
CA MET A 255 -10.06 -3.18 -2.81
C MET A 255 -10.84 -4.50 -2.73
N THR A 256 -11.63 -4.89 -3.75
CA THR A 256 -12.30 -6.20 -3.75
C THR A 256 -11.32 -7.37 -3.72
N VAL A 257 -10.07 -7.21 -4.18
CA VAL A 257 -9.07 -8.29 -4.09
C VAL A 257 -8.20 -8.17 -2.83
N LEU A 258 -7.95 -6.95 -2.34
CA LEU A 258 -7.06 -6.67 -1.21
C LEU A 258 -7.73 -6.67 0.17
N SER A 259 -9.05 -6.54 0.23
CA SER A 259 -9.84 -6.53 1.47
C SER A 259 -9.90 -7.92 2.13
N PRO A 260 -9.89 -7.99 3.48
CA PRO A 260 -10.01 -9.25 4.21
C PRO A 260 -11.24 -10.07 3.79
N LEU A 261 -11.10 -11.40 3.73
CA LEU A 261 -12.19 -12.31 3.40
C LEU A 261 -13.17 -12.47 4.58
N THR A 262 -14.45 -12.20 4.32
CA THR A 262 -15.57 -12.41 5.26
C THR A 262 -16.07 -13.84 5.22
N ASP A 263 -16.82 -14.31 6.22
CA ASP A 263 -17.36 -15.68 6.24
C ASP A 263 -18.20 -16.04 5.00
N ARG A 264 -18.97 -15.08 4.47
CA ARG A 264 -19.72 -15.27 3.22
C ARG A 264 -18.81 -15.34 2.00
N ASP A 265 -17.68 -14.64 2.02
CA ASP A 265 -16.67 -14.75 0.96
C ASP A 265 -16.07 -16.16 0.95
N TYR A 266 -15.71 -16.72 2.11
CA TYR A 266 -15.23 -18.10 2.22
C TYR A 266 -16.23 -19.13 1.69
N GLU A 267 -17.53 -18.94 1.95
CA GLU A 267 -18.57 -19.83 1.40
C GLU A 267 -18.71 -19.69 -0.13
N GLY A 268 -18.58 -18.47 -0.66
CA GLY A 268 -18.49 -18.24 -2.11
C GLY A 268 -17.25 -18.87 -2.73
N LEU A 269 -16.08 -18.79 -2.08
CA LEU A 269 -14.83 -19.40 -2.54
C LEU A 269 -14.89 -20.93 -2.54
N LYS A 270 -15.47 -21.56 -1.52
CA LYS A 270 -15.75 -23.01 -1.54
C LYS A 270 -16.63 -23.39 -2.73
N ARG A 271 -17.65 -22.60 -3.05
CA ARG A 271 -18.53 -22.84 -4.20
C ARG A 271 -17.79 -22.72 -5.54
N ILE A 272 -16.87 -21.77 -5.66
CA ILE A 272 -15.99 -21.66 -6.84
C ILE A 272 -15.09 -22.89 -6.92
N LEU A 273 -14.41 -23.28 -5.84
CA LEU A 273 -13.51 -24.43 -5.83
C LEU A 273 -14.25 -25.73 -6.18
N ARG A 274 -15.42 -25.97 -5.60
CA ARG A 274 -16.30 -27.10 -5.97
C ARG A 274 -16.73 -27.05 -7.44
N SER A 275 -16.97 -25.86 -8.00
CA SER A 275 -17.26 -25.70 -9.43
C SER A 275 -16.08 -26.12 -10.29
N LEU A 276 -14.85 -25.81 -9.86
CA LEU A 276 -13.61 -26.21 -10.54
C LEU A 276 -13.40 -27.73 -10.43
N GLN A 277 -13.44 -28.29 -9.22
CA GLN A 277 -13.31 -29.74 -8.97
C GLN A 277 -14.31 -30.57 -9.78
N SER A 278 -15.56 -30.09 -9.96
CA SER A 278 -16.57 -30.78 -10.77
C SER A 278 -16.44 -30.60 -12.30
N HIS A 279 -15.51 -29.78 -12.78
CA HIS A 279 -15.40 -29.48 -14.20
C HIS A 279 -14.71 -30.62 -14.96
N LYS A 280 -15.20 -30.96 -16.16
CA LYS A 280 -14.70 -32.09 -16.97
C LYS A 280 -13.19 -32.06 -17.27
N MET A 281 -12.56 -30.89 -17.28
CA MET A 281 -11.11 -30.71 -17.51
C MET A 281 -10.28 -30.57 -16.21
N ALA A 282 -10.87 -30.79 -15.04
CA ALA A 282 -10.19 -30.61 -13.76
C ALA A 282 -9.37 -31.81 -13.30
N TRP A 283 -9.51 -32.96 -13.96
CA TRP A 283 -8.87 -34.22 -13.57
C TRP A 283 -7.35 -34.17 -13.29
N PRO A 284 -6.51 -33.35 -13.97
CA PRO A 284 -5.07 -33.29 -13.65
C PRO A 284 -4.75 -32.46 -12.40
N PHE A 285 -5.73 -31.75 -11.85
CA PHE A 285 -5.54 -30.70 -10.84
C PHE A 285 -6.28 -31.00 -9.52
N LEU A 286 -6.97 -32.15 -9.43
CA LEU A 286 -7.78 -32.50 -8.26
C LEU A 286 -6.92 -32.74 -7.01
N GLU A 287 -5.78 -33.42 -7.20
CA GLU A 287 -4.86 -33.88 -6.16
C GLU A 287 -3.41 -33.53 -6.51
N PRO A 288 -2.47 -33.58 -5.55
CA PRO A 288 -1.04 -33.43 -5.83
C PRO A 288 -0.53 -34.47 -6.84
N VAL A 289 0.37 -34.06 -7.74
CA VAL A 289 0.97 -34.94 -8.76
C VAL A 289 1.75 -36.08 -8.09
N ASP A 290 1.50 -37.33 -8.47
CA ASP A 290 2.24 -38.49 -7.94
C ASP A 290 3.69 -38.51 -8.46
N PRO A 291 4.72 -38.58 -7.60
CA PRO A 291 6.11 -38.79 -8.03
C PRO A 291 6.36 -40.06 -8.87
N HIS A 292 5.47 -41.06 -8.85
CA HIS A 292 5.60 -42.25 -9.71
C HIS A 292 5.18 -41.96 -11.16
N ASP A 293 4.14 -41.15 -11.36
CA ASP A 293 3.65 -40.74 -12.68
C ASP A 293 4.57 -39.69 -13.33
N ALA A 294 5.17 -38.81 -12.52
CA ALA A 294 6.08 -37.75 -12.99
C ALA A 294 7.32 -37.60 -12.08
N PRO A 295 8.35 -38.48 -12.22
CA PRO A 295 9.50 -38.55 -11.30
C PRO A 295 10.35 -37.28 -11.18
N ASP A 296 10.39 -36.42 -12.20
CA ASP A 296 11.12 -35.15 -12.19
C ASP A 296 10.23 -33.93 -11.88
N TYR A 297 8.91 -34.08 -11.72
CA TYR A 297 7.99 -32.97 -11.47
C TYR A 297 8.43 -32.06 -10.32
N TYR A 298 8.68 -32.61 -9.13
CA TYR A 298 9.13 -31.84 -7.96
C TYR A 298 10.61 -31.37 -8.05
N ARG A 299 11.37 -31.88 -9.02
CA ARG A 299 12.70 -31.35 -9.36
C ARG A 299 12.60 -30.10 -10.22
N VAL A 300 11.53 -29.96 -11.01
CA VAL A 300 11.23 -28.79 -11.86
C VAL A 300 10.36 -27.78 -11.11
N ILE A 301 9.17 -28.18 -10.67
CA ILE A 301 8.19 -27.37 -9.94
C ILE A 301 8.56 -27.27 -8.45
N LYS A 302 8.72 -26.04 -7.95
CA LYS A 302 9.13 -25.75 -6.55
C LYS A 302 7.99 -25.37 -5.62
N GLU A 303 6.90 -24.89 -6.18
CA GLU A 303 5.70 -24.53 -5.44
C GLU A 303 4.49 -25.26 -6.05
N PRO A 304 4.39 -26.59 -5.88
CA PRO A 304 3.25 -27.37 -6.35
C PRO A 304 1.95 -26.86 -5.72
N MET A 305 0.86 -26.94 -6.48
CA MET A 305 -0.48 -26.56 -6.05
C MET A 305 -1.52 -27.41 -6.79
N ASP A 306 -2.64 -27.67 -6.12
CA ASP A 306 -3.72 -28.55 -6.55
C ASP A 306 -5.00 -28.21 -5.76
N PHE A 307 -6.16 -28.71 -6.19
CA PHE A 307 -7.44 -28.33 -5.60
C PHE A 307 -7.69 -28.92 -4.20
N SER A 308 -7.16 -30.09 -3.83
CA SER A 308 -7.35 -30.65 -2.47
C SER A 308 -6.48 -29.92 -1.42
N THR A 309 -5.27 -29.48 -1.81
CA THR A 309 -4.44 -28.53 -1.06
C THR A 309 -5.16 -27.19 -0.89
N MET A 310 -5.74 -26.64 -1.96
CA MET A 310 -6.53 -25.40 -1.88
C MET A 310 -7.77 -25.55 -0.99
N GLU A 311 -8.47 -26.68 -1.03
CA GLU A 311 -9.62 -26.96 -0.18
C GLU A 311 -9.20 -27.00 1.29
N THR A 312 -8.10 -27.68 1.59
CA THR A 312 -7.49 -27.72 2.93
C THR A 312 -7.09 -26.31 3.41
N ARG A 313 -6.55 -25.46 2.52
CA ARG A 313 -6.21 -24.05 2.83
C ARG A 313 -7.46 -23.19 3.10
N LEU A 314 -8.55 -23.38 2.35
CA LEU A 314 -9.84 -22.73 2.62
C LEU A 314 -10.42 -23.14 3.99
N GLN A 315 -10.47 -24.44 4.27
CA GLN A 315 -10.98 -24.98 5.54
C GLN A 315 -10.21 -24.42 6.75
N LYS A 316 -8.87 -24.33 6.64
CA LYS A 316 -7.97 -23.80 7.68
C LYS A 316 -7.88 -22.27 7.75
N ARG A 317 -8.72 -21.54 6.99
CA ARG A 317 -8.71 -20.06 6.92
C ARG A 317 -7.32 -19.48 6.59
N HIS A 318 -6.59 -20.14 5.70
CA HIS A 318 -5.24 -19.74 5.30
C HIS A 318 -5.25 -18.45 4.45
N TYR A 319 -6.23 -18.34 3.56
CA TYR A 319 -6.44 -17.17 2.71
C TYR A 319 -7.08 -16.04 3.51
N GLN A 320 -6.32 -14.98 3.79
CA GLN A 320 -6.87 -13.77 4.39
C GLN A 320 -7.41 -12.80 3.32
N LYS A 321 -6.92 -12.90 2.08
CA LYS A 321 -7.32 -12.04 0.96
C LYS A 321 -7.68 -12.84 -0.28
N LEU A 322 -8.58 -12.29 -1.10
CA LEU A 322 -8.97 -12.90 -2.38
C LEU A 322 -7.77 -13.04 -3.33
N THR A 323 -6.79 -12.11 -3.29
CA THR A 323 -5.53 -12.24 -4.05
C THR A 323 -4.78 -13.54 -3.77
N GLU A 324 -4.82 -14.04 -2.53
CA GLU A 324 -4.04 -15.22 -2.12
C GLU A 324 -4.69 -16.51 -2.65
N PHE A 325 -6.03 -16.57 -2.61
CA PHE A 325 -6.78 -17.66 -3.25
C PHE A 325 -6.58 -17.65 -4.79
N VAL A 326 -6.68 -16.48 -5.42
CA VAL A 326 -6.45 -16.34 -6.88
C VAL A 326 -5.03 -16.74 -7.26
N ALA A 327 -4.02 -16.35 -6.49
CA ALA A 327 -2.62 -16.71 -6.74
C ALA A 327 -2.38 -18.22 -6.70
N ASP A 328 -3.02 -18.95 -5.78
CA ASP A 328 -2.94 -20.42 -5.76
C ASP A 328 -3.65 -21.05 -6.97
N VAL A 329 -4.85 -20.57 -7.38
CA VAL A 329 -5.51 -21.09 -8.61
C VAL A 329 -4.64 -20.86 -9.84
N THR A 330 -4.12 -19.66 -10.04
CA THR A 330 -3.24 -19.34 -11.17
C THR A 330 -1.95 -20.19 -11.12
N LYS A 331 -1.41 -20.47 -9.93
CA LYS A 331 -0.23 -21.32 -9.77
C LYS A 331 -0.44 -22.76 -10.24
N ILE A 332 -1.64 -23.33 -10.10
CA ILE A 332 -1.98 -24.64 -10.67
C ILE A 332 -1.78 -24.61 -12.20
N PHE A 333 -2.35 -23.60 -12.86
CA PHE A 333 -2.31 -23.49 -14.32
C PHE A 333 -0.92 -23.10 -14.84
N ASP A 334 -0.21 -22.19 -14.17
CA ASP A 334 1.15 -21.81 -14.52
C ASP A 334 2.13 -22.98 -14.36
N ASN A 335 2.06 -23.74 -13.27
CA ASN A 335 2.86 -24.95 -13.09
C ASN A 335 2.57 -25.97 -14.21
N CYS A 336 1.30 -26.13 -14.59
CA CYS A 336 0.91 -27.01 -15.68
C CYS A 336 1.51 -26.55 -17.03
N ARG A 337 1.37 -25.27 -17.38
CA ARG A 337 1.89 -24.68 -18.62
C ARG A 337 3.41 -24.63 -18.69
N TYR A 338 4.08 -24.55 -17.54
CA TYR A 338 5.53 -24.56 -17.46
C TYR A 338 6.13 -25.96 -17.58
N TYR A 339 5.46 -26.98 -17.02
CA TYR A 339 5.93 -28.36 -17.06
C TYR A 339 5.58 -29.08 -18.36
N ASN A 340 4.40 -28.82 -18.92
CA ASN A 340 3.87 -29.56 -20.07
C ASN A 340 3.96 -28.72 -21.37
N PRO A 341 4.36 -29.32 -22.51
CA PRO A 341 4.24 -28.69 -23.83
C PRO A 341 2.79 -28.30 -24.19
N ASN A 342 2.64 -27.30 -25.07
CA ASN A 342 1.35 -26.66 -25.38
C ASN A 342 0.37 -27.50 -26.21
N ASP A 343 0.86 -28.54 -26.87
CA ASP A 343 0.07 -29.55 -27.60
C ASP A 343 -0.48 -30.66 -26.67
N THR A 344 -0.05 -30.72 -25.42
CA THR A 344 -0.51 -31.76 -24.48
C THR A 344 -1.95 -31.52 -23.98
N PRO A 345 -2.72 -32.59 -23.69
CA PRO A 345 -4.02 -32.47 -23.04
C PRO A 345 -3.97 -31.74 -21.69
N PHE A 346 -2.87 -31.84 -20.95
CA PHE A 346 -2.66 -31.17 -19.67
C PHE A 346 -2.67 -29.63 -19.81
N PHE A 347 -1.91 -29.10 -20.77
CA PHE A 347 -1.87 -27.68 -21.08
C PHE A 347 -3.26 -27.16 -21.51
N GLN A 348 -3.93 -27.91 -22.40
CA GLN A 348 -5.28 -27.56 -22.87
C GLN A 348 -6.32 -27.60 -21.74
N CYS A 349 -6.18 -28.51 -20.76
CA CYS A 349 -7.01 -28.52 -19.57
C CYS A 349 -6.81 -27.27 -18.71
N ALA A 350 -5.57 -26.77 -18.58
CA ALA A 350 -5.27 -25.55 -17.83
C ALA A 350 -5.91 -24.31 -18.49
N GLU A 351 -5.75 -24.12 -19.81
CA GLU A 351 -6.35 -23.00 -20.55
C GLU A 351 -7.88 -22.95 -20.40
N VAL A 352 -8.56 -24.10 -20.62
CA VAL A 352 -10.02 -24.18 -20.50
C VAL A 352 -10.49 -23.90 -19.07
N LEU A 353 -9.76 -24.38 -18.06
CA LEU A 353 -10.16 -24.24 -16.66
C LEU A 353 -9.82 -22.85 -16.09
N GLU A 354 -8.75 -22.20 -16.57
CA GLU A 354 -8.46 -20.80 -16.26
C GLU A 354 -9.55 -19.86 -16.81
N ALA A 355 -9.96 -20.05 -18.07
CA ALA A 355 -11.06 -19.27 -18.66
C ALA A 355 -12.38 -19.43 -17.88
N PHE A 356 -12.72 -20.66 -17.50
CA PHE A 356 -13.88 -20.96 -16.65
C PHE A 356 -13.76 -20.33 -15.25
N PHE A 357 -12.58 -20.39 -14.63
CA PHE A 357 -12.30 -19.75 -13.35
C PHE A 357 -12.51 -18.23 -13.41
N VAL A 358 -11.97 -17.55 -14.42
CA VAL A 358 -12.12 -16.10 -14.61
C VAL A 358 -13.60 -15.70 -14.69
N GLN A 359 -14.42 -16.48 -15.40
CA GLN A 359 -15.87 -16.25 -15.47
C GLN A 359 -16.54 -16.38 -14.08
N LYS A 360 -16.21 -17.42 -13.30
CA LYS A 360 -16.74 -17.61 -11.94
C LYS A 360 -16.27 -16.51 -10.98
N LEU A 361 -15.02 -16.10 -11.08
CA LEU A 361 -14.42 -15.04 -10.25
C LEU A 361 -15.05 -13.67 -10.54
N LYS A 362 -15.39 -13.35 -11.80
CA LYS A 362 -16.12 -12.13 -12.18
C LYS A 362 -17.49 -12.07 -11.49
N GLY A 363 -18.24 -13.17 -11.53
CA GLY A 363 -19.53 -13.28 -10.84
C GLY A 363 -19.39 -13.10 -9.33
N PHE A 364 -18.40 -13.76 -8.72
CA PHE A 364 -18.12 -13.63 -7.28
C PHE A 364 -17.78 -12.18 -6.87
N LYS A 365 -16.91 -11.49 -7.62
CA LYS A 365 -16.56 -10.08 -7.35
C LYS A 365 -17.79 -9.18 -7.42
N ALA A 366 -18.64 -9.33 -8.45
CA ALA A 366 -19.88 -8.56 -8.57
C ALA A 366 -20.81 -8.78 -7.38
N SER A 367 -21.04 -10.05 -6.98
CA SER A 367 -21.82 -10.36 -5.78
C SER A 367 -21.18 -9.81 -4.50
N ARG A 368 -19.85 -9.85 -4.36
CA ARG A 368 -19.12 -9.32 -3.20
C ARG A 368 -19.29 -7.80 -3.09
N SER A 369 -19.12 -7.05 -4.18
CA SER A 369 -19.32 -5.60 -4.20
C SER A 369 -20.75 -5.18 -3.87
N HIS A 370 -21.76 -5.84 -4.46
CA HIS A 370 -23.17 -5.55 -4.17
C HIS A 370 -23.51 -5.76 -2.69
N ASN A 371 -23.05 -6.87 -2.11
CA ASN A 371 -23.26 -7.16 -0.70
C ASN A 371 -22.53 -6.19 0.24
N ASN A 372 -21.35 -5.70 -0.13
CA ASN A 372 -20.64 -4.70 0.66
C ASN A 372 -21.41 -3.37 0.67
N LYS A 373 -22.06 -2.99 -0.44
CA LYS A 373 -22.95 -1.81 -0.52
C LYS A 373 -24.18 -1.97 0.40
N LEU A 374 -24.83 -3.14 0.40
CA LEU A 374 -25.94 -3.45 1.31
C LEU A 374 -25.57 -3.39 2.80
N GLN A 375 -24.35 -3.79 3.17
CA GLN A 375 -23.90 -3.72 4.56
C GLN A 375 -23.59 -2.28 5.00
N SER A 376 -23.08 -1.42 4.12
CA SER A 376 -22.90 0.00 4.44
C SER A 376 -24.23 0.74 4.62
N SER A 377 -25.25 0.43 3.81
CA SER A 377 -26.58 1.07 3.90
C SER A 377 -27.41 0.60 5.09
N ALA A 378 -27.08 -0.53 5.72
CA ALA A 378 -27.75 -1.05 6.92
C ALA A 378 -27.04 -0.64 8.23
N ALA A 379 -25.89 0.05 8.14
CA ALA A 379 -25.11 0.56 9.27
C ALA A 379 -25.15 2.09 9.38
N SER A 380 -25.92 2.74 8.50
CA SER A 380 -26.27 4.17 8.51
C SER A 380 -27.71 4.34 9.00
#